data_AF-R4S042-F1
#
_entry.id   AF-R4S042-F1
#
_cell.length_a   1.000
_cell.length_b   1.000
_cell.length_c   1.000
_cell.angle_alpha   90.00
_cell.angle_beta   90.00
_cell.angle_gamma   90.00
#
_symmetry.space_group_name_H-M   'P 1'
#
loop_
_entity.id
_entity.type
_entity.pdbx_description
1 polymer ?
#
loop_
_entity_poly.entity_id
_entity_poly.type
_entity_poly.pdbx_seq_one_letter_code
_entity_poly.pdbx_strand_id
1 'polypeptide(L)'
;MTKNNPSKLSRVLVVRALLMAASFIFILFLVSFSSKQATKPKYPSTTEYTPDGKRIKFTQYQKDGKTIDSITEYNPQTGYETKQTDYKSDGKTIFFITEYNPQTGNETKKTYYNLDGTIKEEINY
;
A
#
# COMPACT_ATOMS: atom_id res chain seq x y z
N MET A 1 -32.32 26.52 45.04
CA MET A 1 -30.91 26.81 44.69
C MET A 1 -30.14 25.47 44.69
N THR A 2 -30.07 24.78 43.55
CA THR A 2 -29.44 23.46 43.44
C THR A 2 -27.92 23.62 43.36
N LYS A 3 -27.21 23.14 44.38
CA LYS A 3 -25.73 23.16 44.41
C LYS A 3 -25.19 22.15 43.40
N ASN A 4 -24.48 22.63 42.38
CA ASN A 4 -23.75 21.78 41.44
C ASN A 4 -22.66 21.01 42.21
N ASN A 5 -22.76 19.68 42.24
CA ASN A 5 -21.81 18.82 42.96
C ASN A 5 -20.53 18.65 42.11
N PRO A 6 -19.37 19.18 42.55
CA PRO A 6 -18.13 19.18 41.76
C PRO A 6 -17.61 17.77 41.43
N SER A 7 -17.95 16.76 42.26
CA SER A 7 -17.57 15.36 42.02
C SER A 7 -18.28 14.71 40.83
N LYS A 8 -19.51 15.14 40.52
CA LYS A 8 -20.23 14.68 39.33
C LYS A 8 -19.69 15.35 38.08
N LEU A 9 -19.36 16.64 38.17
CA LEU A 9 -18.79 17.41 37.07
C LEU A 9 -17.41 16.87 36.66
N SER A 10 -16.55 16.51 37.63
CA SER A 10 -15.22 15.95 37.38
C SER A 10 -15.27 14.55 36.76
N ARG A 11 -16.17 13.67 37.24
CA ARG A 11 -16.37 12.33 36.64
C ARG A 11 -16.86 12.42 35.20
N VAL A 12 -17.76 13.35 34.89
CA VAL A 12 -18.26 13.58 33.52
C VAL A 12 -17.14 14.07 32.60
N LEU A 13 -16.25 14.94 33.10
CA LEU A 13 -15.10 15.44 32.34
C LEU A 13 -14.09 14.32 32.01
N VAL A 14 -13.79 13.44 32.96
CA VAL A 14 -12.88 12.29 32.75
C VAL A 14 -13.43 11.32 31.70
N VAL A 15 -14.73 10.99 31.76
CA VAL A 15 -15.37 10.11 30.77
C VAL A 15 -15.34 10.74 29.38
N ARG A 16 -15.58 12.04 29.25
CA ARG A 16 -15.50 12.76 27.96
C ARG A 16 -14.07 12.78 27.38
N ALA A 17 -13.05 12.93 28.22
CA ALA A 17 -11.66 12.89 27.78
C ALA A 17 -11.25 11.50 27.26
N LEU A 18 -11.66 10.43 27.95
CA LEU A 18 -11.44 9.05 27.52
C LEU A 18 -12.14 8.73 26.18
N LEU A 19 -13.39 9.21 26.00
CA LEU A 19 -14.13 9.04 24.74
C LEU A 19 -13.47 9.79 23.58
N MET A 20 -12.96 11.01 23.80
CA MET A 20 -12.22 11.76 22.77
C MET A 20 -10.91 11.07 22.37
N ALA A 21 -10.14 10.53 23.33
CA ALA A 21 -8.92 9.78 23.05
C ALA A 21 -9.19 8.50 22.24
N ALA A 22 -10.24 7.74 22.60
CA ALA A 22 -10.65 6.56 21.84
C ALA A 22 -11.07 6.90 20.40
N SER A 23 -11.74 8.04 20.20
CA SER A 23 -12.13 8.48 18.85
C SER A 23 -10.93 8.85 17.97
N PHE A 24 -9.88 9.47 18.52
CA PHE A 24 -8.65 9.79 17.78
C PHE A 24 -7.90 8.54 17.33
N ILE A 25 -7.80 7.53 18.20
CA ILE A 25 -7.19 6.22 17.87
C ILE A 25 -8.02 5.49 16.79
N PHE A 26 -9.35 5.54 16.90
CA PHE A 26 -10.25 4.93 15.92
C PHE A 26 -10.18 5.62 14.55
N ILE A 27 -10.05 6.95 14.51
CA ILE A 27 -9.85 7.71 13.26
C ILE A 27 -8.50 7.35 12.61
N LEU A 28 -7.41 7.25 13.38
CA LEU A 28 -6.12 6.78 12.88
C LEU A 28 -6.20 5.34 12.32
N PHE A 29 -6.97 4.47 12.96
CA PHE A 29 -7.24 3.12 12.47
C PHE A 29 -8.08 3.12 11.18
N LEU A 30 -9.09 3.98 11.05
CA LEU A 30 -9.91 4.11 9.84
C LEU A 30 -9.12 4.66 8.65
N VAL A 31 -8.22 5.64 8.86
CA VAL A 31 -7.32 6.15 7.81
C VAL A 31 -6.37 5.04 7.34
N SER A 32 -5.90 4.19 8.27
CA SER A 32 -5.07 3.02 7.95
C SER A 32 -5.86 1.90 7.22
N PHE A 33 -7.16 1.80 7.46
CA PHE A 33 -8.04 0.77 6.91
C PHE A 33 -8.73 1.19 5.61
N SER A 34 -8.40 2.35 5.04
CA SER A 34 -8.83 2.77 3.69
C SER A 34 -8.13 1.90 2.64
N SER A 35 -8.50 0.63 2.64
CA SER A 35 -7.90 -0.48 1.93
C SER A 35 -8.23 -0.34 0.45
N LYS A 36 -7.18 -0.23 -0.36
CA LYS A 36 -7.24 -0.33 -1.81
C LYS A 36 -8.05 -1.59 -2.16
N GLN A 37 -9.23 -1.40 -2.74
CA GLN A 37 -10.08 -2.52 -3.16
C GLN A 37 -9.33 -3.37 -4.18
N ALA A 38 -9.11 -4.65 -3.86
CA ALA A 38 -8.45 -5.59 -4.75
C ALA A 38 -9.38 -5.96 -5.91
N THR A 39 -9.25 -5.27 -7.04
CA THR A 39 -9.89 -5.70 -8.29
C THR A 39 -9.23 -6.98 -8.76
N LYS A 40 -10.03 -8.01 -9.10
CA LYS A 40 -9.50 -9.22 -9.73
C LYS A 40 -8.71 -8.84 -11.00
N PRO A 41 -7.51 -9.38 -11.22
CA PRO A 41 -6.74 -9.08 -12.41
C PRO A 41 -7.54 -9.54 -13.64
N LYS A 42 -7.59 -8.67 -14.66
CA LYS A 42 -8.33 -8.91 -15.92
C LYS A 42 -7.71 -10.04 -16.75
N TYR A 43 -6.42 -10.29 -16.55
CA TYR A 43 -5.62 -11.28 -17.25
C TYR A 43 -4.98 -12.27 -16.27
N PRO A 44 -4.43 -13.40 -16.74
CA PRO A 44 -3.78 -14.37 -15.88
C PRO A 44 -2.70 -13.74 -15.00
N SER A 45 -2.50 -14.31 -13.83
CA SER A 45 -1.51 -13.85 -12.88
C SER A 45 -1.04 -14.97 -11.97
N THR A 46 0.19 -14.88 -11.47
CA THR A 46 0.73 -15.75 -10.43
C THR A 46 1.07 -14.93 -9.20
N THR A 47 0.92 -15.54 -8.02
CA THR A 47 1.28 -14.93 -6.75
C THR A 47 2.19 -15.88 -5.99
N GLU A 48 3.32 -15.36 -5.52
CA GLU A 48 4.27 -16.09 -4.69
C GLU A 48 4.09 -15.65 -3.23
N TYR A 49 4.19 -16.63 -2.33
CA TYR A 49 4.01 -16.45 -0.89
C TYR A 49 5.20 -17.02 -0.13
N THR A 50 5.46 -16.47 1.05
CA THR A 50 6.32 -17.12 2.06
C THR A 50 5.65 -18.41 2.58
N PRO A 51 6.40 -19.29 3.27
CA PRO A 51 5.83 -20.47 3.92
C PRO A 51 4.72 -20.18 4.94
N ASP A 52 4.76 -18.99 5.58
CA ASP A 52 3.72 -18.51 6.50
C ASP A 52 2.56 -17.79 5.80
N GLY A 53 2.50 -17.81 4.45
CA GLY A 53 1.36 -17.33 3.67
C GLY A 53 1.35 -15.83 3.36
N LYS A 54 2.45 -15.11 3.60
CA LYS A 54 2.56 -13.68 3.26
C LYS A 54 2.93 -13.52 1.79
N ARG A 55 2.21 -12.67 1.07
CA ARG A 55 2.50 -12.36 -0.34
C ARG A 55 3.84 -11.65 -0.44
N ILE A 56 4.69 -12.10 -1.37
CA ILE A 56 6.01 -11.50 -1.62
C ILE A 56 6.16 -11.02 -3.05
N LYS A 57 5.44 -11.63 -3.99
CA LYS A 57 5.54 -11.27 -5.39
C LYS A 57 4.25 -11.57 -6.12
N PHE A 58 3.96 -10.75 -7.12
CA PHE A 58 2.85 -10.92 -8.04
C PHE A 58 3.33 -10.66 -9.45
N THR A 59 2.97 -11.56 -10.36
CA THR A 59 3.25 -11.41 -11.79
C THR A 59 1.92 -11.36 -12.52
N GLN A 60 1.68 -10.28 -13.26
CA GLN A 60 0.55 -10.17 -14.17
C GLN A 60 1.03 -10.44 -15.60
N TYR A 61 0.26 -11.22 -16.33
CA TYR A 61 0.49 -11.50 -17.74
C TYR A 61 -0.45 -10.66 -18.59
N GLN A 62 -0.05 -10.42 -19.83
CA GLN A 62 -0.89 -9.83 -20.85
C GLN A 62 -2.00 -10.80 -21.27
N LYS A 63 -2.82 -10.38 -22.24
CA LYS A 63 -3.97 -11.16 -22.74
C LYS A 63 -3.59 -12.56 -23.24
N ASP A 64 -2.36 -12.75 -23.73
CA ASP A 64 -1.87 -14.05 -24.20
C ASP A 64 -1.54 -15.04 -23.08
N GLY A 65 -1.53 -14.59 -21.81
CA GLY A 65 -1.22 -15.39 -20.64
C GLY A 65 0.24 -15.87 -20.54
N LYS A 66 1.13 -15.36 -21.39
CA LYS A 66 2.54 -15.77 -21.49
C LYS A 66 3.50 -14.59 -21.34
N THR A 67 3.16 -13.47 -21.96
CA THR A 67 3.96 -12.27 -21.95
C THR A 67 3.72 -11.52 -20.64
N ILE A 68 4.78 -11.18 -19.92
CA ILE A 68 4.68 -10.46 -18.65
C ILE A 68 4.25 -9.01 -18.94
N ASP A 69 3.28 -8.53 -18.19
CA ASP A 69 2.84 -7.14 -18.21
C ASP A 69 3.53 -6.36 -17.07
N SER A 70 3.45 -6.89 -15.85
CA SER A 70 4.03 -6.26 -14.67
C SER A 70 4.43 -7.29 -13.62
N ILE A 71 5.40 -6.92 -12.80
CA ILE A 71 5.80 -7.64 -11.58
C ILE A 71 5.77 -6.67 -10.42
N THR A 72 5.09 -7.05 -9.35
CA THR A 72 5.03 -6.30 -8.09
C THR A 72 5.62 -7.13 -6.96
N GLU A 73 6.53 -6.53 -6.21
CA GLU A 73 7.19 -7.09 -5.02
C GLU A 73 6.60 -6.46 -3.76
N TYR A 74 6.51 -7.26 -2.69
CA TYR A 74 5.85 -6.88 -1.44
C TYR A 74 6.77 -7.12 -0.25
N ASN A 75 6.70 -6.22 0.72
CA ASN A 75 7.30 -6.44 2.03
C ASN A 75 6.42 -7.46 2.80
N PRO A 76 6.96 -8.62 3.20
CA PRO A 76 6.14 -9.64 3.86
C PRO A 76 5.67 -9.21 5.26
N GLN A 77 6.38 -8.31 5.95
CA GLN A 77 5.99 -7.88 7.30
C GLN A 77 4.85 -6.87 7.29
N THR A 78 4.86 -5.92 6.35
CA THR A 78 3.86 -4.85 6.28
C THR A 78 2.76 -5.12 5.25
N GLY A 79 3.03 -5.99 4.26
CA GLY A 79 2.16 -6.24 3.12
C GLY A 79 2.18 -5.15 2.06
N TYR A 80 2.96 -4.08 2.25
CA TYR A 80 3.07 -2.99 1.29
C TYR A 80 3.94 -3.36 0.09
N GLU A 81 3.61 -2.76 -1.06
CA GLU A 81 4.45 -2.81 -2.24
C GLU A 81 5.80 -2.18 -1.92
N THR A 82 6.86 -2.76 -2.44
CA THR A 82 8.23 -2.23 -2.33
C THR A 82 8.78 -1.86 -3.69
N LYS A 83 8.34 -2.59 -4.73
CA LYS A 83 8.76 -2.36 -6.09
C LYS A 83 7.69 -2.82 -7.07
N GLN A 84 7.51 -2.06 -8.14
CA GLN A 84 6.74 -2.48 -9.30
C GLN A 84 7.60 -2.27 -10.55
N THR A 85 7.65 -3.28 -11.41
CA THR A 85 8.30 -3.23 -12.73
C THR A 85 7.24 -3.47 -13.79
N ASP A 86 7.04 -2.48 -14.66
CA ASP A 86 6.13 -2.57 -15.80
C ASP A 86 6.94 -2.78 -17.08
N TYR A 87 6.48 -3.72 -17.91
CA TYR A 87 7.15 -4.10 -19.15
C TYR A 87 6.42 -3.51 -20.35
N LYS A 88 7.15 -3.35 -21.45
CA LYS A 88 6.57 -3.05 -22.77
C LYS A 88 5.88 -4.29 -23.33
N SER A 89 5.25 -4.14 -24.50
CA SER A 89 4.49 -5.21 -25.15
C SER A 89 5.27 -6.49 -25.45
N ASP A 90 6.61 -6.43 -25.51
CA ASP A 90 7.47 -7.60 -25.69
C ASP A 90 7.66 -8.44 -24.40
N GLY A 91 7.20 -7.94 -23.25
CA GLY A 91 7.31 -8.56 -21.93
C GLY A 91 8.74 -8.70 -21.40
N LYS A 92 9.69 -7.98 -21.98
CA LYS A 92 11.12 -8.07 -21.66
C LYS A 92 11.73 -6.69 -21.41
N THR A 93 11.40 -5.73 -22.26
CA THR A 93 11.89 -4.37 -22.15
C THR A 93 11.14 -3.66 -21.05
N ILE A 94 11.86 -3.16 -20.05
CA ILE A 94 11.28 -2.42 -18.94
C ILE A 94 10.76 -1.07 -19.48
N PHE A 95 9.53 -0.73 -19.11
CA PHE A 95 8.97 0.58 -19.39
C PHE A 95 9.29 1.56 -18.27
N PHE A 96 8.96 1.20 -17.03
CA PHE A 96 9.36 1.93 -15.84
C PHE A 96 9.43 1.02 -14.63
N ILE A 97 10.10 1.51 -13.58
CA ILE A 97 10.11 0.93 -12.25
C ILE A 97 9.61 1.99 -11.27
N THR A 98 8.70 1.61 -10.39
CA THR A 98 8.30 2.41 -9.23
C THR A 98 8.83 1.72 -7.97
N GLU A 99 9.47 2.48 -7.09
CA GLU A 99 9.93 2.06 -5.77
C GLU A 99 9.06 2.71 -4.70
N TYR A 100 8.82 1.96 -3.62
CA TYR A 100 7.89 2.34 -2.57
C TYR A 100 8.54 2.18 -1.20
N ASN A 101 8.14 3.03 -0.26
CA ASN A 101 8.54 2.91 1.13
C ASN A 101 7.90 1.66 1.75
N PRO A 102 8.69 0.71 2.29
CA PRO A 102 8.17 -0.56 2.80
C PRO A 102 7.29 -0.42 4.05
N GLN A 103 7.32 0.73 4.74
CA GLN A 103 6.58 0.98 5.98
C GLN A 103 5.31 1.80 5.76
N THR A 104 5.21 2.56 4.66
CA THR A 104 4.05 3.41 4.38
C THR A 104 3.32 3.05 3.09
N GLY A 105 3.98 2.33 2.16
CA GLY A 105 3.46 2.05 0.82
C GLY A 105 3.43 3.26 -0.11
N ASN A 106 4.04 4.38 0.29
CA ASN A 106 4.13 5.58 -0.55
C ASN A 106 5.21 5.40 -1.62
N GLU A 107 4.96 5.91 -2.82
CA GLU A 107 5.99 6.03 -3.86
C GLU A 107 7.16 6.87 -3.33
N THR A 108 8.38 6.41 -3.54
CA THR A 108 9.61 7.14 -3.20
C THR A 108 10.37 7.54 -4.45
N LYS A 109 10.29 6.73 -5.50
CA LYS A 109 10.98 6.97 -6.76
C LYS A 109 10.27 6.31 -7.92
N LYS A 110 10.36 6.93 -9.10
CA LYS A 110 9.95 6.33 -10.37
C LYS A 110 11.01 6.58 -11.44
N THR A 111 11.44 5.51 -12.10
CA THR A 111 12.47 5.55 -13.15
C THR A 111 11.88 5.03 -14.45
N TYR A 112 11.94 5.83 -15.51
CA TYR A 112 11.53 5.46 -16.87
C TYR A 112 12.74 5.05 -17.70
N TYR A 113 12.56 4.07 -18.59
CA TYR A 113 13.63 3.51 -19.39
C TYR A 113 13.40 3.70 -20.90
N ASN A 114 14.51 3.91 -21.61
CA ASN A 114 14.58 3.84 -23.08
C ASN A 114 14.55 2.37 -23.55
N LEU A 115 14.41 2.16 -24.86
CA LEU A 115 14.39 0.82 -25.45
C LEU A 115 15.71 0.06 -25.29
N ASP A 116 16.83 0.77 -25.19
CA ASP A 116 18.16 0.19 -24.95
C ASP A 116 18.44 -0.10 -23.47
N GLY A 117 17.47 0.17 -22.59
CA GLY A 117 17.59 -0.02 -21.14
C GLY A 117 18.31 1.12 -20.40
N THR A 118 18.71 2.19 -21.09
CA THR A 118 19.24 3.39 -20.42
C THR A 118 18.12 4.14 -19.70
N ILE A 119 18.47 4.84 -18.62
CA ILE A 119 17.52 5.67 -17.88
C ILE A 119 17.13 6.86 -18.76
N LYS A 120 15.82 7.00 -18.98
CA LYS A 120 15.23 8.14 -19.68
C LYS A 120 14.95 9.30 -18.73
N GLU A 121 14.37 8.98 -17.57
CA GLU A 121 13.90 9.97 -16.59
C GLU A 121 13.82 9.33 -15.21
N GLU A 122 14.08 10.12 -14.17
CA GLU A 122 13.91 9.72 -12.78
C GLU A 122 13.18 10.82 -12.00
N ILE A 123 12.17 10.41 -11.23
CA ILE A 123 11.35 11.28 -10.38
C ILE A 123 11.45 10.77 -8.95
N ASN A 124 11.74 11.65 -8.00
CA ASN A 124 11.76 11.36 -6.56
C ASN A 124 10.62 12.12 -5.87
N TYR A 125 9.97 11.52 -4.87
CA TYR A 125 8.79 12.06 -4.18
C TYR A 125 9.04 12.35 -2.70
#